data_AF-W8X9P6-F1
#
_entry.id   AF-W8X9P6-F1
#
_cell.length_a   1.000
_cell.length_b   1.000
_cell.length_c   1.000
_cell.angle_alpha   90.00
_cell.angle_beta   90.00
_cell.angle_gamma   90.00
#
_symmetry.space_group_name_H-M   'P 1'
#
loop_
_entity.id
_entity.type
_entity.pdbx_description
1 polymer ?
#
loop_
_entity_poly.entity_id
_entity_poly.type
_entity_poly.pdbx_seq_one_letter_code
_entity_poly.pdbx_strand_id
1 'polypeptide(L)'
;MMLDDIRRLLDHMAASADTADYAQAIKTQNVLGKPSQKARDLAWRHLHGLYGLSHDNPLFRLMRTLWPLSDAAQPQLALAMAMARDPLLRDTQALILDQAIGTFLPRTALEHELAHRYPDRFSTASLKSFAQNIAGTWTAAGFLLGHTRKHRAQPALTPEALVLLLLMAYLEGRSGPRLFTSLWLAPYQVGPDALAALAQTASQRGLLVFMNAGGVQEIRFPGALTPAEDAIRQELIHVL
;
A
#
# COMPACT_ATOMS: atom_id res chain seq x y z
N MET A 1 5.46 -3.79 7.00
CA MET A 1 4.82 -4.66 6.01
C MET A 1 5.49 -6.02 5.99
N MET A 2 4.74 -7.07 5.63
CA MET A 2 5.24 -8.45 5.57
C MET A 2 5.38 -8.87 4.09
N LEU A 3 6.32 -8.26 3.38
CA LEU A 3 6.41 -8.37 1.90
C LEU A 3 6.72 -9.80 1.44
N ASP A 4 7.72 -10.45 2.01
CA ASP A 4 8.10 -11.81 1.60
C ASP A 4 7.00 -12.83 1.92
N ASP A 5 6.31 -12.64 3.05
CA ASP A 5 5.19 -13.50 3.44
C ASP A 5 3.99 -13.31 2.51
N ILE A 6 3.64 -12.08 2.11
CA ILE A 6 2.51 -11.87 1.19
C ILE A 6 2.85 -12.36 -0.23
N ARG A 7 4.10 -12.23 -0.69
CA ARG A 7 4.56 -12.84 -1.96
C ARG A 7 4.34 -14.34 -1.94
N ARG A 8 4.95 -15.02 -0.96
CA ARG A 8 4.85 -16.46 -0.80
C ARG A 8 3.39 -16.94 -0.67
N LEU A 9 2.55 -16.19 0.04
CA LEU A 9 1.13 -16.49 0.13
C LEU A 9 0.43 -16.37 -1.22
N LEU A 10 0.56 -15.23 -1.91
CA LEU A 10 -0.16 -14.99 -3.15
C LEU A 10 0.34 -15.84 -4.33
N ASP A 11 1.61 -16.29 -4.29
CA ASP A 11 2.16 -17.27 -5.23
C ASP A 11 1.55 -18.67 -5.04
N HIS A 12 1.17 -19.01 -3.81
CA HIS A 12 0.57 -20.31 -3.48
C HIS A 12 -0.95 -20.33 -3.69
N MET A 13 -1.62 -19.19 -3.51
CA MET A 13 -3.07 -19.12 -3.48
C MET A 13 -3.66 -18.75 -4.85
N ALA A 14 -4.76 -19.40 -5.23
CA ALA A 14 -5.55 -18.98 -6.38
C ALA A 14 -6.06 -17.53 -6.22
N ALA A 15 -6.29 -16.84 -7.33
CA ALA A 15 -6.90 -15.50 -7.31
C ALA A 15 -8.37 -15.52 -6.85
N SER A 16 -9.00 -16.69 -6.84
CA SER A 16 -10.37 -16.92 -6.36
C SER A 16 -10.45 -17.38 -4.90
N ALA A 17 -9.33 -17.45 -4.17
CA ALA A 17 -9.30 -17.85 -2.76
C ALA A 17 -10.04 -16.86 -1.85
N ASP A 18 -10.84 -17.37 -0.93
CA ASP A 18 -11.53 -16.55 0.07
C ASP A 18 -10.71 -16.35 1.35
N THR A 19 -11.27 -15.62 2.32
CA THR A 19 -10.61 -15.36 3.61
C THR A 19 -10.32 -16.63 4.41
N ALA A 20 -11.20 -17.64 4.34
CA ALA A 20 -11.01 -18.90 5.04
C ALA A 20 -9.88 -19.72 4.39
N ASP A 21 -9.77 -19.71 3.06
CA ASP A 21 -8.68 -20.34 2.32
C ASP A 21 -7.32 -19.76 2.74
N TYR A 22 -7.20 -18.42 2.81
CA TYR A 22 -5.98 -17.77 3.28
C TYR A 22 -5.64 -18.15 4.73
N ALA A 23 -6.65 -18.19 5.61
CA ALA A 23 -6.47 -18.58 7.00
C ALA A 23 -6.00 -20.04 7.09
N GLN A 24 -6.56 -20.95 6.31
CA GLN A 24 -6.17 -22.35 6.25
C GLN A 24 -4.74 -22.52 5.74
N ALA A 25 -4.37 -21.81 4.67
CA ALA A 25 -3.03 -21.84 4.11
C ALA A 25 -1.97 -21.43 5.14
N ILE A 26 -2.22 -20.35 5.89
CA ILE A 26 -1.28 -19.84 6.87
C ILE A 26 -1.28 -20.70 8.14
N LYS A 27 -2.46 -20.94 8.74
CA LYS A 27 -2.57 -21.53 10.08
C LYS A 27 -2.44 -23.05 10.09
N THR A 28 -2.92 -23.72 9.05
CA THR A 28 -2.96 -25.18 8.98
C THR A 28 -1.84 -25.71 8.10
N GLN A 29 -1.78 -25.27 6.85
CA GLN A 29 -0.82 -25.77 5.86
C GLN A 29 0.60 -25.19 6.05
N ASN A 30 0.72 -24.13 6.85
CA ASN A 30 2.00 -23.46 7.14
C ASN A 30 2.77 -23.04 5.88
N VAL A 31 2.06 -22.51 4.87
CA VAL A 31 2.70 -22.10 3.60
C VAL A 31 3.85 -21.12 3.82
N LEU A 32 3.80 -20.34 4.90
CA LEU A 32 4.82 -19.36 5.27
C LEU A 32 6.04 -19.97 5.99
N GLY A 33 6.00 -21.24 6.39
CA GLY A 33 7.09 -21.92 7.10
C GLY A 33 7.35 -21.38 8.51
N LYS A 34 6.32 -20.93 9.22
CA LYS A 34 6.46 -20.41 10.58
C LYS A 34 6.77 -21.55 11.57
N PRO A 35 7.61 -21.32 12.59
CA PRO A 35 8.18 -22.38 13.44
C PRO A 35 7.20 -22.94 14.49
N SER A 36 6.05 -22.30 14.71
CA SER A 36 5.08 -22.73 15.73
C SER A 36 3.67 -22.30 15.38
N GLN A 37 2.66 -22.93 16.02
CA GLN A 37 1.26 -22.52 15.89
C GLN A 37 1.06 -21.04 16.24
N LYS A 38 1.65 -20.58 17.36
CA LYS A 38 1.56 -19.18 17.79
C LYS A 38 2.12 -18.23 16.73
N ALA A 39 3.23 -18.59 16.08
CA ALA A 39 3.81 -17.79 15.00
C ALA A 39 2.92 -17.79 13.74
N ARG A 40 2.26 -18.90 13.41
CA ARG A 40 1.25 -18.96 12.33
C ARG A 40 0.04 -18.07 12.62
N ASP A 41 -0.49 -18.13 13.83
CA ASP A 41 -1.63 -17.30 14.24
C ASP A 41 -1.29 -15.79 14.23
N LEU A 42 -0.08 -15.45 14.68
CA LEU A 42 0.44 -14.07 14.62
C LEU A 42 0.59 -13.60 13.17
N ALA A 43 1.16 -14.42 12.29
CA ALA A 43 1.32 -14.09 10.87
C ALA A 43 -0.04 -13.88 10.18
N TRP A 44 -1.02 -14.75 10.46
CA TRP A 44 -2.40 -14.57 9.99
C TRP A 44 -2.96 -13.21 10.40
N ARG A 45 -2.91 -12.88 11.70
CA ARG A 45 -3.44 -11.62 12.21
C ARG A 45 -2.79 -10.41 11.53
N HIS A 46 -1.48 -10.43 11.33
CA HIS A 46 -0.78 -9.31 10.70
C HIS A 46 -1.05 -9.22 9.19
N LEU A 47 -1.02 -10.32 8.45
CA LEU A 47 -1.29 -10.31 7.01
C LEU A 47 -2.75 -9.90 6.74
N HIS A 48 -3.70 -10.46 7.47
CA HIS A 48 -5.11 -10.08 7.39
C HIS A 48 -5.31 -8.62 7.78
N GLY A 49 -4.67 -8.15 8.86
CA GLY A 49 -4.75 -6.76 9.30
C GLY A 49 -4.16 -5.75 8.31
N LEU A 50 -3.04 -6.08 7.67
CA LEU A 50 -2.34 -5.17 6.74
C LEU A 50 -2.94 -5.16 5.34
N TYR A 51 -3.39 -6.32 4.84
CA TYR A 51 -3.81 -6.46 3.44
C TYR A 51 -5.31 -6.68 3.28
N GLY A 52 -6.04 -7.00 4.35
CA GLY A 52 -7.48 -7.25 4.31
C GLY A 52 -7.84 -8.36 3.31
N LEU A 53 -7.28 -9.55 3.55
CA LEU A 53 -7.32 -10.75 2.69
C LEU A 53 -8.74 -11.29 2.46
N SER A 54 -9.57 -10.54 1.73
CA SER A 54 -10.97 -10.84 1.40
C SER A 54 -11.34 -10.23 0.05
N HIS A 55 -12.14 -10.95 -0.73
CA HIS A 55 -12.73 -10.41 -1.96
C HIS A 55 -13.79 -9.35 -1.73
N ASP A 56 -14.35 -9.26 -0.52
CA ASP A 56 -15.28 -8.18 -0.15
C ASP A 56 -14.54 -6.85 0.08
N ASN A 57 -13.21 -6.88 0.14
CA ASN A 57 -12.39 -5.68 0.20
C ASN A 57 -11.96 -5.28 -1.22
N PRO A 58 -12.52 -4.19 -1.79
CA PRO A 58 -12.23 -3.77 -3.16
C PRO A 58 -10.74 -3.47 -3.40
N LEU A 59 -10.04 -2.94 -2.39
CA LEU A 59 -8.61 -2.66 -2.49
C LEU A 59 -7.78 -3.94 -2.55
N PHE A 60 -8.12 -4.96 -1.76
CA PHE A 60 -7.43 -6.25 -1.83
C PHE A 60 -7.75 -6.98 -3.13
N ARG A 61 -9.01 -6.94 -3.58
CA ARG A 61 -9.44 -7.51 -4.85
C ARG A 61 -8.67 -6.91 -6.02
N LEU A 62 -8.56 -5.57 -6.09
CA LEU A 62 -7.73 -4.91 -7.12
C LEU A 62 -6.24 -5.23 -6.95
N MET A 63 -5.70 -5.20 -5.73
CA MET A 63 -4.30 -5.58 -5.49
C MET A 63 -4.03 -7.00 -6.02
N ARG A 64 -4.93 -7.96 -5.78
CA ARG A 64 -4.78 -9.36 -6.20
C ARG A 64 -4.73 -9.53 -7.71
N THR A 65 -5.45 -8.71 -8.48
CA THR A 65 -5.42 -8.71 -9.96
C THR A 65 -4.18 -8.02 -10.52
N LEU A 66 -3.70 -6.96 -9.86
CA LEU A 66 -2.49 -6.24 -10.25
C LEU A 66 -1.19 -6.97 -9.88
N TRP A 67 -1.21 -7.73 -8.78
CA TRP A 67 -0.05 -8.39 -8.19
C TRP A 67 0.82 -9.22 -9.15
N PRO A 68 0.25 -10.11 -9.99
CA PRO A 68 1.05 -10.96 -10.88
C PRO A 68 1.55 -10.22 -12.13
N LEU A 69 1.12 -8.98 -12.38
CA LEU A 69 1.44 -8.26 -13.62
C LEU A 69 2.87 -7.68 -13.61
N SER A 70 3.42 -7.42 -12.42
CA SER A 70 4.74 -6.81 -12.28
C SER A 70 5.32 -7.05 -10.88
N ASP A 71 6.40 -7.83 -10.81
CA ASP A 71 7.15 -8.04 -9.57
C ASP A 71 7.71 -6.74 -8.99
N ALA A 72 8.03 -5.78 -9.86
CA ALA A 72 8.50 -4.44 -9.48
C ALA A 72 7.40 -3.60 -8.83
N ALA A 73 6.12 -3.87 -9.12
CA ALA A 73 4.99 -3.18 -8.50
C ALA A 73 4.64 -3.74 -7.12
N GLN A 74 4.92 -5.02 -6.84
CA GLN A 74 4.52 -5.69 -5.61
C GLN A 74 4.90 -4.95 -4.31
N PRO A 75 6.12 -4.39 -4.15
CA PRO A 75 6.45 -3.64 -2.93
C PRO A 75 5.63 -2.36 -2.78
N GLN A 76 5.29 -1.70 -3.88
CA GLN A 76 4.49 -0.48 -3.91
C GLN A 76 3.02 -0.78 -3.59
N LEU A 77 2.48 -1.86 -4.16
CA LEU A 77 1.13 -2.36 -3.85
C LEU A 77 1.02 -2.75 -2.37
N ALA A 78 2.00 -3.49 -1.85
CA ALA A 78 2.04 -3.88 -0.44
C ALA A 78 2.16 -2.67 0.50
N LEU A 79 3.00 -1.68 0.16
CA LEU A 79 3.10 -0.45 0.93
C LEU A 79 1.78 0.32 0.95
N ALA A 80 1.12 0.48 -0.19
CA ALA A 80 -0.16 1.19 -0.29
C ALA A 80 -1.21 0.57 0.64
N MET A 81 -1.37 -0.75 0.61
CA MET A 81 -2.29 -1.47 1.49
C MET A 81 -1.90 -1.33 2.98
N ALA A 82 -0.62 -1.47 3.30
CA ALA A 82 -0.13 -1.30 4.66
C ALA A 82 -0.41 0.13 5.18
N MET A 83 -0.09 1.17 4.40
CA MET A 83 -0.38 2.56 4.76
C MET A 83 -1.88 2.81 4.92
N ALA A 84 -2.75 2.14 4.15
CA ALA A 84 -4.20 2.25 4.27
C ALA A 84 -4.74 1.70 5.61
N ARG A 85 -4.03 0.77 6.27
CA ARG A 85 -4.50 0.07 7.47
C ARG A 85 -3.62 0.23 8.72
N ASP A 86 -2.43 0.80 8.59
CA ASP A 86 -1.50 1.06 9.69
C ASP A 86 -1.25 2.57 9.87
N PRO A 87 -1.94 3.23 10.82
CA PRO A 87 -1.75 4.65 11.11
C PRO A 87 -0.34 5.00 11.57
N LEU A 88 0.34 4.11 12.32
CA LEU A 88 1.71 4.38 12.78
C LEU A 88 2.67 4.46 11.60
N LEU A 89 2.51 3.56 10.62
CA LEU A 89 3.29 3.64 9.38
C LEU A 89 2.96 4.92 8.60
N ARG A 90 1.67 5.20 8.38
CA ARG A 90 1.22 6.37 7.60
C ARG A 90 1.74 7.68 8.20
N ASP A 91 1.71 7.81 9.51
CA ASP A 91 2.15 9.03 10.20
C ASP A 91 3.64 9.33 10.03
N THR A 92 4.47 8.32 9.76
CA THR A 92 5.90 8.52 9.48
C THR A 92 6.19 9.00 8.06
N GLN A 93 5.18 9.06 7.18
CA GLN A 93 5.33 9.45 5.78
C GLN A 93 6.04 10.81 5.64
N ALA A 94 5.58 11.84 6.35
CA ALA A 94 6.15 13.18 6.24
C ALA A 94 7.64 13.20 6.58
N LEU A 95 8.01 12.57 7.71
CA LEU A 95 9.42 12.44 8.13
C LEU A 95 10.30 11.85 7.03
N ILE A 96 9.83 10.81 6.32
CA ILE A 96 10.59 10.17 5.23
C ILE A 96 10.67 11.09 4.01
N LEU A 97 9.55 11.70 3.61
CA LEU A 97 9.45 12.46 2.37
C LEU A 97 10.17 13.81 2.43
N ASP A 98 10.26 14.42 3.61
CA ASP A 98 10.90 15.72 3.82
C ASP A 98 12.43 15.62 3.82
N GLN A 99 13.00 14.41 3.89
CA GLN A 99 14.44 14.23 3.74
C GLN A 99 14.87 14.37 2.27
N ALA A 100 15.98 15.06 2.04
CA ALA A 100 16.64 15.02 0.74
C ALA A 100 17.10 13.60 0.39
N ILE A 101 17.06 13.25 -0.91
CA ILE A 101 17.55 11.96 -1.41
C ILE A 101 19.03 11.78 -1.03
N GLY A 102 19.40 10.59 -0.57
CA GLY A 102 20.75 10.26 -0.08
C GLY A 102 20.98 10.54 1.40
N THR A 103 20.13 11.34 2.04
CA THR A 103 20.28 11.69 3.46
C THR A 103 20.14 10.46 4.35
N PHE A 104 21.06 10.33 5.30
CA PHE A 104 21.01 9.30 6.33
C PHE A 104 19.85 9.56 7.29
N LEU A 105 18.98 8.56 7.43
CA LEU A 105 17.89 8.57 8.40
C LEU A 105 18.28 7.68 9.60
N PRO A 106 18.65 8.27 10.75
CA PRO A 106 18.91 7.49 11.95
C PRO A 106 17.60 6.89 12.49
N ARG A 107 17.68 5.69 13.05
CA ARG A 107 16.53 5.02 13.70
C ARG A 107 15.89 5.90 14.78
N THR A 108 16.69 6.66 15.51
CA THR A 108 16.23 7.57 16.57
C THR A 108 15.32 8.68 16.06
N ALA A 109 15.41 9.09 14.79
CA ALA A 109 14.47 10.04 14.20
C ALA A 109 13.05 9.47 14.14
N LEU A 110 12.91 8.19 13.77
CA LEU A 110 11.61 7.50 13.78
C LEU A 110 11.10 7.26 15.22
N GLU A 111 11.98 6.91 16.15
CA GLU A 111 11.60 6.78 17.57
C GLU A 111 11.06 8.10 18.12
N HIS A 112 11.74 9.22 17.82
CA HIS A 112 11.33 10.55 18.24
C HIS A 112 10.01 10.99 17.60
N GLU A 113 9.83 10.78 16.30
CA GLU A 113 8.56 11.08 15.61
C GLU A 113 7.38 10.33 16.24
N LEU A 114 7.55 9.02 16.48
CA LEU A 114 6.51 8.20 17.11
C LEU A 114 6.22 8.64 18.56
N ALA A 115 7.24 8.95 19.34
CA ALA A 115 7.08 9.41 20.72
C ALA A 115 6.41 10.79 20.81
N HIS A 116 6.78 11.71 19.91
CA HIS A 116 6.20 13.05 19.82
C HIS A 116 4.72 12.99 19.44
N ARG A 117 4.37 12.17 18.45
CA ARG A 117 3.00 12.06 17.93
C ARG A 117 2.07 11.26 18.83
N TYR A 118 2.62 10.35 19.63
CA TYR A 118 1.89 9.48 20.56
C TYR A 118 2.52 9.56 21.96
N PRO A 119 2.41 10.71 22.64
CA PRO A 119 3.04 10.92 23.94
C PRO A 119 2.55 9.88 24.95
N ASP A 120 3.50 9.32 25.71
CA ASP A 120 3.29 8.34 26.79
C ASP A 120 2.57 7.03 26.41
N ARG A 121 2.31 6.79 25.12
CA ARG A 121 1.58 5.60 24.65
C ARG A 121 2.43 4.34 24.60
N PHE A 122 3.74 4.48 24.38
CA PHE A 122 4.62 3.36 24.05
C PHE A 122 5.88 3.35 24.91
N SER A 123 6.29 2.15 25.32
CA SER A 123 7.58 1.94 25.98
C SER A 123 8.75 2.20 25.02
N THR A 124 9.94 2.49 25.55
CA THR A 124 11.17 2.63 24.76
C THR A 124 11.46 1.39 23.91
N ALA A 125 11.16 0.19 24.43
CA ALA A 125 11.33 -1.06 23.70
C ALA A 125 10.37 -1.16 22.50
N SER A 126 9.11 -0.75 22.69
CA SER A 126 8.10 -0.70 21.63
C SER A 126 8.47 0.31 20.55
N LEU A 127 8.85 1.53 20.92
CA LEU A 127 9.30 2.57 19.98
C LEU A 127 10.46 2.10 19.11
N LYS A 128 11.48 1.48 19.72
CA LYS A 128 12.60 0.90 18.99
C LYS A 128 12.14 -0.17 17.98
N SER A 129 11.27 -1.09 18.40
CA SER A 129 10.76 -2.14 17.52
C SER A 129 9.92 -1.58 16.36
N PHE A 130 9.03 -0.63 16.63
CA PHE A 130 8.21 0.02 15.62
C PHE A 130 9.07 0.79 14.62
N ALA A 131 10.03 1.58 15.10
CA ALA A 131 10.98 2.31 14.25
C ALA A 131 11.74 1.36 13.30
N GLN A 132 12.18 0.19 13.78
CA GLN A 132 12.85 -0.80 12.93
C GLN A 132 11.91 -1.39 11.87
N ASN A 133 10.69 -1.76 12.26
CA ASN A 133 9.71 -2.35 11.35
C ASN A 133 9.23 -1.34 10.30
N ILE A 134 9.04 -0.08 10.69
CA ILE A 134 8.67 1.01 9.79
C ILE A 134 9.82 1.33 8.84
N ALA A 135 11.05 1.48 9.32
CA ALA A 135 12.22 1.68 8.47
C ALA A 135 12.39 0.52 7.47
N GLY A 136 12.19 -0.72 7.93
CA GLY A 136 12.19 -1.91 7.08
C GLY A 136 11.10 -1.86 6.00
N THR A 137 9.90 -1.36 6.34
CA THR A 137 8.79 -1.19 5.40
C THR A 137 9.10 -0.17 4.31
N TRP A 138 9.58 1.02 4.68
CA TRP A 138 10.02 2.02 3.72
C TRP A 138 11.20 1.55 2.88
N THR A 139 12.11 0.74 3.46
CA THR A 139 13.21 0.13 2.71
C THR A 139 12.71 -0.84 1.66
N ALA A 140 11.83 -1.76 2.05
CA ALA A 140 11.34 -2.79 1.14
C ALA A 140 10.50 -2.20 0.01
N ALA A 141 9.85 -1.05 0.23
CA ALA A 141 9.15 -0.29 -0.82
C ALA A 141 10.07 0.63 -1.66
N GLY A 142 11.36 0.69 -1.37
CA GLY A 142 12.36 1.46 -2.13
C GLY A 142 12.51 2.94 -1.73
N PHE A 143 11.80 3.40 -0.70
CA PHE A 143 11.91 4.77 -0.17
C PHE A 143 13.14 4.98 0.73
N LEU A 144 13.70 3.89 1.24
CA LEU A 144 14.99 3.87 1.93
C LEU A 144 15.89 2.79 1.33
N LEU A 145 17.20 2.99 1.38
CA LEU A 145 18.21 2.01 0.98
C LEU A 145 19.16 1.70 2.13
N GLY A 146 19.75 0.51 2.09
CA GLY A 146 20.71 0.01 3.09
C GLY A 146 20.08 -0.87 4.17
N HIS A 147 20.91 -1.50 5.00
CA HIS A 147 20.47 -2.43 6.05
C HIS A 147 20.49 -1.77 7.43
N THR A 148 21.68 -1.50 7.98
CA THR A 148 21.84 -0.83 9.28
C THR A 148 21.76 0.68 9.17
N ARG A 149 22.41 1.24 8.14
CA ARG A 149 22.33 2.66 7.81
C ARG A 149 21.32 2.85 6.68
N LYS A 150 20.23 3.57 6.97
CA LYS A 150 19.16 3.83 6.02
C LYS A 150 19.36 5.18 5.38
N HIS A 151 19.32 5.23 4.06
CA HIS A 151 19.44 6.47 3.30
C HIS A 151 18.17 6.69 2.49
N ARG A 152 17.70 7.93 2.41
CA ARG A 152 16.54 8.28 1.58
C ARG A 152 16.79 7.93 0.11
N ALA A 153 15.83 7.29 -0.53
CA ALA A 153 15.86 6.94 -1.94
C ALA A 153 14.46 7.06 -2.55
N GLN A 154 14.35 7.25 -3.86
CA GLN A 154 13.06 7.45 -4.52
C GLN A 154 12.77 6.29 -5.47
N PRO A 155 11.75 5.45 -5.21
CA PRO A 155 11.35 4.42 -6.15
C PRO A 155 10.60 5.05 -7.33
N ALA A 156 10.77 4.46 -8.52
CA ALA A 156 9.96 4.81 -9.68
C ALA A 156 8.54 4.24 -9.52
N LEU A 157 7.53 5.09 -9.71
CA LEU A 157 6.13 4.68 -9.67
C LEU A 157 5.80 3.78 -10.86
N THR A 158 5.17 2.64 -10.59
CA THR A 158 4.72 1.70 -11.64
C THR A 158 3.26 2.00 -12.06
N PRO A 159 2.87 1.68 -13.31
CA PRO A 159 1.49 1.80 -13.75
C PRO A 159 0.50 1.01 -12.88
N GLU A 160 0.90 -0.19 -12.43
CA GLU A 160 0.06 -1.04 -11.58
C GLU A 160 -0.14 -0.39 -10.20
N ALA A 161 0.93 0.09 -9.57
CA ALA A 161 0.81 0.80 -8.29
C ALA A 161 -0.01 2.09 -8.43
N LEU A 162 0.17 2.83 -9.53
CA LEU A 162 -0.65 4.02 -9.82
C LEU A 162 -2.14 3.70 -9.81
N VAL A 163 -2.57 2.60 -10.46
CA VAL A 163 -3.99 2.22 -10.50
C VAL A 163 -4.55 2.02 -9.10
N LEU A 164 -3.84 1.30 -8.22
CA LEU A 164 -4.28 1.08 -6.83
C LEU A 164 -4.35 2.39 -6.03
N LEU A 165 -3.35 3.26 -6.16
CA LEU A 165 -3.30 4.55 -5.46
C LEU A 165 -4.41 5.50 -5.95
N LEU A 166 -4.71 5.51 -7.25
CA LEU A 166 -5.83 6.27 -7.79
C LEU A 166 -7.18 5.68 -7.31
N LEU A 167 -7.32 4.36 -7.18
CA LEU A 167 -8.53 3.77 -6.59
C LEU A 167 -8.70 4.19 -5.12
N MET A 168 -7.62 4.22 -4.33
CA MET A 168 -7.69 4.73 -2.94
C MET A 168 -8.16 6.18 -2.89
N ALA A 169 -7.63 7.04 -3.76
CA ALA A 169 -8.09 8.42 -3.90
C ALA A 169 -9.57 8.51 -4.33
N TYR A 170 -10.02 7.62 -5.21
CA TYR A 170 -11.40 7.55 -5.66
C TYR A 170 -12.37 7.14 -4.56
N LEU A 171 -11.97 6.18 -3.72
CA LEU A 171 -12.72 5.77 -2.53
C LEU A 171 -12.83 6.88 -1.47
N GLU A 172 -11.86 7.82 -1.44
CA GLU A 172 -11.94 9.06 -0.64
C GLU A 172 -12.81 10.17 -1.28
N GLY A 173 -13.49 9.88 -2.40
CA GLY A 173 -14.37 10.85 -3.05
C GLY A 173 -13.69 11.82 -4.00
N ARG A 174 -12.44 11.55 -4.40
CA ARG A 174 -11.77 12.31 -5.46
C ARG A 174 -12.19 11.77 -6.84
N SER A 175 -12.22 12.63 -7.85
CA SER A 175 -12.56 12.26 -9.23
C SER A 175 -11.84 13.15 -10.22
N GLY A 176 -11.73 12.69 -11.48
CA GLY A 176 -11.04 13.42 -12.55
C GLY A 176 -9.61 13.80 -12.16
N PRO A 177 -9.14 15.03 -12.52
CA PRO A 177 -7.78 15.47 -12.20
C PRO A 177 -7.42 15.46 -10.71
N ARG A 178 -8.40 15.56 -9.80
CA ARG A 178 -8.15 15.55 -8.33
C ARG A 178 -7.62 14.22 -7.82
N LEU A 179 -7.71 13.14 -8.60
CA LEU A 179 -7.13 11.85 -8.24
C LEU A 179 -5.59 11.93 -8.19
N PHE A 180 -4.98 12.72 -9.07
CA PHE A 180 -3.52 12.90 -9.14
C PHE A 180 -2.94 13.75 -8.02
N THR A 181 -3.77 14.51 -7.31
CA THR A 181 -3.35 15.36 -6.18
C THR A 181 -3.62 14.73 -4.81
N SER A 182 -3.85 13.42 -4.78
CA SER A 182 -4.10 12.68 -3.53
C SER A 182 -2.84 12.45 -2.71
N LEU A 183 -3.00 12.32 -1.39
CA LEU A 183 -1.89 12.03 -0.48
C LEU A 183 -1.30 10.62 -0.71
N TRP A 184 -2.04 9.73 -1.36
CA TRP A 184 -1.57 8.40 -1.77
C TRP A 184 -0.45 8.48 -2.80
N LEU A 185 -0.46 9.49 -3.67
CA LEU A 185 0.57 9.70 -4.69
C LEU A 185 1.73 10.58 -4.22
N ALA A 186 1.53 11.35 -3.14
CA ALA A 186 2.53 12.24 -2.58
C ALA A 186 3.91 11.59 -2.33
N PRO A 187 4.03 10.32 -1.87
CA PRO A 187 5.33 9.68 -1.71
C PRO A 187 6.18 9.66 -2.98
N TYR A 188 5.54 9.51 -4.14
CA TYR A 188 6.25 9.27 -5.39
C TYR A 188 6.83 10.54 -6.01
N GLN A 189 6.38 11.72 -5.58
CA GLN A 189 6.87 13.03 -6.05
C GLN A 189 6.90 13.14 -7.60
N VAL A 190 5.92 12.52 -8.27
CA VAL A 190 5.81 12.48 -9.74
C VAL A 190 4.98 13.67 -10.21
N GLY A 191 5.48 14.39 -11.21
CA GLY A 191 4.77 15.51 -11.83
C GLY A 191 3.53 15.09 -12.62
N PRO A 192 2.58 16.02 -12.87
CA PRO A 192 1.29 15.72 -13.50
C PRO A 192 1.42 15.08 -14.89
N ASP A 193 2.36 15.53 -15.73
CA ASP A 193 2.54 14.98 -17.08
C ASP A 193 3.02 13.52 -17.04
N ALA A 194 3.93 13.20 -16.12
CA ALA A 194 4.42 11.84 -15.93
C ALA A 194 3.33 10.93 -15.31
N LEU A 195 2.49 11.46 -14.41
CA LEU A 195 1.32 10.73 -13.91
C LEU A 195 0.31 10.44 -15.02
N ALA A 196 0.03 11.41 -15.90
CA ALA A 196 -0.84 11.22 -17.05
C ALA A 196 -0.27 10.18 -18.04
N ALA A 197 1.04 10.19 -18.28
CA ALA A 197 1.70 9.19 -19.12
C ALA A 197 1.62 7.78 -18.51
N LEU A 198 1.81 7.65 -17.19
CA LEU A 198 1.62 6.39 -16.47
C LEU A 198 0.16 5.92 -16.52
N ALA A 199 -0.81 6.82 -16.35
CA ALA A 199 -2.24 6.51 -16.47
C ALA A 199 -2.61 6.06 -17.89
N GLN A 200 -2.04 6.72 -18.92
CA GLN A 200 -2.19 6.31 -20.31
C GLN A 200 -1.62 4.90 -20.55
N THR A 201 -0.46 4.60 -19.98
CA THR A 201 0.17 3.26 -20.05
C THR A 201 -0.71 2.21 -19.37
N ALA A 202 -1.23 2.51 -18.18
CA ALA A 202 -2.15 1.62 -17.46
C ALA A 202 -3.45 1.39 -18.26
N SER A 203 -3.97 2.44 -18.92
CA SER A 203 -5.16 2.35 -19.76
C SER A 203 -4.95 1.51 -21.01
N GLN A 204 -3.79 1.64 -21.67
CA GLN A 204 -3.43 0.78 -22.82
C GLN A 204 -3.33 -0.69 -22.44
N ARG A 205 -3.00 -0.99 -21.18
CA ARG A 205 -2.97 -2.35 -20.61
C ARG A 205 -4.33 -2.81 -20.07
N GLY A 206 -5.38 -1.99 -20.17
CA GLY A 206 -6.72 -2.32 -19.67
C GLY A 206 -6.87 -2.32 -18.15
N LEU A 207 -5.93 -1.70 -17.41
CA LEU A 207 -5.96 -1.69 -15.93
C LEU A 207 -6.92 -0.63 -15.35
N LEU A 208 -7.16 0.42 -16.12
CA LEU A 208 -8.13 1.48 -15.86
C LEU A 208 -8.60 2.07 -17.19
N VAL A 209 -9.57 2.97 -17.16
CA VAL A 209 -9.88 3.82 -18.31
C VAL A 209 -9.33 5.20 -18.04
N PHE A 210 -8.49 5.71 -18.95
CA PHE A 210 -8.02 7.09 -18.95
C PHE A 210 -8.35 7.75 -20.28
N MET A 211 -9.05 8.87 -20.23
CA MET A 211 -9.29 9.73 -21.39
C MET A 211 -8.84 11.15 -21.07
N ASN A 212 -8.08 11.74 -21.98
CA ASN A 212 -7.61 13.12 -21.88
C ASN A 212 -7.87 13.83 -23.21
N ALA A 213 -8.89 14.68 -23.25
CA ALA A 213 -9.27 15.43 -24.44
C ALA A 213 -9.79 16.82 -24.05
N GLY A 214 -9.33 17.86 -24.76
CA GLY A 214 -9.83 19.24 -24.57
C GLY A 214 -9.65 19.79 -23.14
N GLY A 215 -8.64 19.32 -22.40
CA GLY A 215 -8.40 19.71 -21.00
C GLY A 215 -9.27 18.95 -19.97
N VAL A 216 -10.14 18.05 -20.42
CA VAL A 216 -10.94 17.18 -19.56
C VAL A 216 -10.22 15.85 -19.40
N GLN A 217 -9.96 15.46 -18.15
CA GLN A 217 -9.43 14.15 -17.80
C GLN A 217 -10.50 13.30 -17.13
N GLU A 218 -10.80 12.16 -17.71
CA GLU A 218 -11.67 11.14 -17.12
C GLU A 218 -10.83 9.93 -16.72
N ILE A 219 -11.04 9.45 -15.49
CA ILE A 219 -10.43 8.23 -14.96
C ILE A 219 -11.55 7.36 -14.40
N ARG A 220 -11.64 6.11 -14.87
CA ARG A 220 -12.61 5.12 -14.36
C ARG A 220 -11.90 3.82 -14.01
N PHE A 221 -12.51 3.05 -13.10
CA PHE A 221 -12.01 1.75 -12.64
C PHE A 221 -13.06 0.64 -12.91
N PRO A 222 -13.28 0.24 -14.17
CA PRO A 222 -14.28 -0.79 -14.48
C PRO A 222 -14.01 -2.08 -13.72
N GLY A 223 -15.04 -2.64 -13.08
CA GLY A 223 -14.93 -3.89 -12.31
C GLY A 223 -14.15 -3.78 -11.00
N ALA A 224 -13.59 -2.61 -10.66
CA ALA A 224 -12.90 -2.43 -9.39
C ALA A 224 -13.86 -2.37 -8.20
N LEU A 225 -15.08 -1.86 -8.39
CA LEU A 225 -16.16 -1.85 -7.40
C LEU A 225 -17.38 -2.63 -7.91
N THR A 226 -18.08 -3.30 -7.00
CA THR A 226 -19.44 -3.81 -7.25
C THR A 226 -20.44 -2.65 -7.28
N PRO A 227 -21.64 -2.83 -7.87
CA PRO A 227 -22.68 -1.80 -7.84
C PRO A 227 -23.06 -1.35 -6.41
N ALA A 228 -23.07 -2.27 -5.45
CA ALA A 228 -23.36 -1.96 -4.05
C ALA A 228 -22.23 -1.14 -3.41
N GLU A 229 -20.97 -1.51 -3.66
CA GLU A 229 -19.81 -0.75 -3.17
C GLU A 229 -19.76 0.68 -3.76
N ASP A 230 -20.08 0.85 -5.05
CA ASP A 230 -20.10 2.19 -5.66
C ASP A 230 -21.29 3.03 -5.14
N ALA A 231 -22.45 2.43 -4.89
CA ALA A 231 -23.58 3.12 -4.27
C ALA A 231 -23.23 3.64 -2.86
N ILE A 232 -22.65 2.79 -2.00
CA ILE A 232 -22.18 3.17 -0.66
C ILE A 232 -21.17 4.32 -0.75
N ARG A 233 -20.21 4.23 -1.68
CA ARG A 233 -19.22 5.29 -1.89
C ARG A 233 -19.90 6.62 -2.26
N GLN A 234 -20.88 6.61 -3.17
CA GLN A 234 -21.60 7.82 -3.57
C GLN A 234 -22.36 8.45 -2.40
N GLU A 235 -23.02 7.66 -1.56
CA GLU A 235 -23.70 8.15 -0.35
C GLU A 235 -22.74 8.83 0.64
N LEU A 236 -21.58 8.22 0.90
CA LEU A 236 -20.59 8.75 1.85
C LEU A 236 -19.95 10.06 1.39
N ILE A 237 -19.85 10.30 0.08
CA ILE A 237 -19.29 11.54 -0.48
C ILE A 237 -20.22 12.73 -0.26
N HIS A 238 -21.54 12.50 -0.16
CA HIS A 238 -22.50 13.57 0.08
C HIS A 238 -22.60 14.00 1.55
N VAL A 239 -21.92 13.30 2.46
CA VAL A 239 -21.94 13.56 3.91
C VAL A 239 -20.67 14.30 4.39
N LEU A 240 -19.63 14.41 3.55
CA LEU A 240 -18.35 15.10 3.82
C LEU A 240 -18.30 16.49 3.16
#